data_AF-A0A0Q8RUH2-F1
#
_entry.id   AF-A0A0Q8RUH2-F1
#
_cell.length_a   1.000
_cell.length_b   1.000
_cell.length_c   1.000
_cell.angle_alpha   90.00
_cell.angle_beta   90.00
_cell.angle_gamma   90.00
#
_symmetry.space_group_name_H-M   'P 1'
#
loop_
_entity.id
_entity.type
_entity.pdbx_description
1 polymer ?
#
loop_
_entity_poly.entity_id
_entity_poly.type
_entity_poly.pdbx_seq_one_letter_code
_entity_poly.pdbx_strand_id
1 'polypeptide(L)'
;MITAFALMSAAPTIALPDPAAWTVEQRVDYLADGQARFAQPVSHALYEDPKVRAEIRRIGFLNGCKLVKQARRDVLDAHFPQLKAGYAAAIRKTVDENMLKTTRFLSFNASPLMSASFRLRREADRSMASEFAMIRVELPTRFFELSGALPTNNDPAANQIKPKTDVAGALGITGDYDLDNAGYLGLACAEAMIDPKVRPQISGGSQ
;
A
#
# COMPACT_ATOMS: atom_id res chain seq x y z
N MET A 1 33.79 -32.45 22.30
CA MET A 1 33.24 -31.25 22.97
C MET A 1 33.65 -30.04 22.16
N ILE A 2 32.75 -29.05 22.08
CA ILE A 2 32.77 -27.80 21.28
C ILE A 2 32.38 -27.99 19.81
N THR A 3 31.43 -27.31 19.16
CA THR A 3 30.13 -26.71 19.49
C THR A 3 29.41 -26.54 18.15
N ALA A 4 28.07 -26.66 18.11
CA ALA A 4 27.25 -26.17 17.01
C ALA A 4 27.48 -24.65 16.77
N PHE A 5 27.23 -24.14 15.56
CA PHE A 5 26.19 -23.12 15.29
C PHE A 5 26.29 -22.52 13.87
N ALA A 6 25.20 -22.70 13.12
CA ALA A 6 24.56 -21.72 12.26
C ALA A 6 25.40 -20.93 11.23
N LEU A 7 25.45 -21.42 9.98
CA LEU A 7 25.35 -20.53 8.83
C LEU A 7 23.89 -20.03 8.72
N MET A 8 23.54 -19.01 9.50
CA MET A 8 22.41 -18.15 9.15
C MET A 8 22.91 -17.19 8.08
N SER A 9 22.58 -17.51 6.82
CA SER A 9 22.60 -16.57 5.71
C SER A 9 21.76 -15.36 6.09
N ALA A 10 22.42 -14.27 6.48
CA ALA A 10 21.79 -12.99 6.70
C ALA A 10 21.05 -12.61 5.41
N ALA A 11 19.73 -12.43 5.52
CA ALA A 11 18.98 -11.68 4.53
C ALA A 11 19.70 -10.34 4.31
N PRO A 12 19.73 -9.79 3.08
CA PRO A 12 20.31 -8.47 2.87
C PRO A 12 19.53 -7.47 3.70
N THR A 13 20.08 -7.11 4.86
CA THR A 13 19.63 -5.97 5.63
C THR A 13 19.88 -4.78 4.72
N ILE A 14 18.82 -4.23 4.13
CA ILE A 14 18.90 -2.93 3.48
C ILE A 14 19.39 -2.00 4.59
N ALA A 15 20.67 -1.65 4.56
CA ALA A 15 21.25 -0.74 5.53
C ALA A 15 20.54 0.58 5.32
N LEU A 16 19.58 0.86 6.20
CA LEU A 16 18.95 2.17 6.24
C LEU A 16 20.07 3.15 6.57
N PRO A 17 20.28 4.19 5.75
CA PRO A 17 21.31 5.17 6.01
C PRO A 17 21.17 5.73 7.43
N ASP A 18 22.31 6.02 8.06
CA ASP A 18 22.34 6.58 9.41
C ASP A 18 21.43 7.83 9.46
N PRO A 19 20.39 7.85 10.31
CA PRO A 19 19.54 9.03 10.45
C PRO A 19 20.36 10.30 10.66
N ALA A 20 21.45 10.25 11.42
CA ALA A 20 22.28 11.42 11.68
C ALA A 20 22.94 12.04 10.43
N ALA A 21 23.01 11.31 9.31
CA ALA A 21 23.69 11.75 8.10
C ALA A 21 22.80 12.56 7.12
N TRP A 22 21.48 12.57 7.30
CA TRP A 22 20.55 13.21 6.35
C TRP A 22 20.08 14.58 6.81
N THR A 23 20.12 15.55 5.89
CA THR A 23 19.52 16.88 6.08
C THR A 23 17.99 16.77 6.19
N VAL A 24 17.35 17.81 6.75
CA VAL A 24 15.88 17.90 6.79
C VAL A 24 15.29 17.78 5.39
N GLU A 25 15.88 18.45 4.40
CA GLU A 25 15.39 18.43 3.02
C GLU A 25 15.50 17.04 2.38
N GLN A 26 16.59 16.31 2.60
CA GLN A 26 16.72 14.92 2.14
C GLN A 26 15.67 14.00 2.76
N ARG A 27 15.32 14.23 4.04
CA ARG A 27 14.28 13.47 4.73
C ARG A 27 12.88 13.81 4.22
N VAL A 28 12.59 15.10 3.99
CA VAL A 28 11.33 15.53 3.38
C VAL A 28 11.19 14.92 1.98
N ASP A 29 12.25 14.95 1.17
CA ASP A 29 12.23 14.39 -0.18
C ASP A 29 11.96 12.87 -0.17
N TYR A 30 12.67 12.13 0.68
CA TYR A 30 12.47 10.69 0.85
C TYR A 30 11.05 10.34 1.31
N LEU A 31 10.53 11.07 2.29
CA LEU A 31 9.19 10.84 2.82
C LEU A 31 8.11 11.20 1.79
N ALA A 32 8.30 12.29 1.06
CA ALA A 32 7.40 12.71 -0.01
C ALA A 32 7.38 11.71 -1.18
N ASP A 33 8.54 11.18 -1.57
CA ASP A 33 8.65 10.11 -2.57
C ASP A 33 7.84 8.88 -2.14
N GLY A 34 8.03 8.42 -0.89
CA GLY A 34 7.26 7.30 -0.34
C GLY A 34 5.75 7.56 -0.35
N GLN A 35 5.30 8.73 0.13
CA GLN A 35 3.87 9.06 0.13
C GLN A 35 3.28 9.15 -1.28
N ALA A 36 4.01 9.75 -2.23
CA ALA A 36 3.57 9.88 -3.62
C ALA A 36 3.41 8.51 -4.31
N ARG A 37 4.32 7.56 -4.05
CA ARG A 37 4.24 6.20 -4.63
C ARG A 37 3.07 5.37 -4.09
N PHE A 38 2.60 5.64 -2.87
CA PHE A 38 1.50 4.88 -2.27
C PHE A 38 0.15 5.57 -2.40
N ALA A 39 0.11 6.91 -2.28
CA ALA A 39 -1.09 7.75 -2.34
C ALA A 39 -2.35 7.05 -1.76
N GLN A 40 -2.25 6.62 -0.51
CA GLN A 40 -3.25 5.80 0.20
C GLN A 40 -4.72 6.22 0.00
N PRO A 41 -5.08 7.53 0.00
CA PRO A 41 -6.45 7.97 -0.19
C PRO A 41 -7.10 7.51 -1.50
N VAL A 42 -6.30 7.18 -2.53
CA VAL A 42 -6.83 6.81 -3.85
C VAL A 42 -6.83 5.31 -4.10
N SER A 43 -5.97 4.56 -3.40
CA SER A 43 -5.88 3.11 -3.56
C SER A 43 -7.14 2.39 -3.06
N HIS A 44 -7.72 2.79 -1.92
CA HIS A 44 -8.92 2.14 -1.38
C HIS A 44 -10.18 2.44 -2.19
N ALA A 45 -10.35 3.69 -2.63
CA ALA A 45 -11.53 4.16 -3.35
C ALA A 45 -11.80 3.37 -4.65
N LEU A 46 -10.75 2.82 -5.29
CA LEU A 46 -10.92 1.94 -6.45
C LEU A 46 -11.81 0.74 -6.14
N TYR A 47 -11.63 0.11 -4.97
CA TYR A 47 -12.42 -1.06 -4.59
C TYR A 47 -13.84 -0.70 -4.16
N GLU A 48 -14.15 0.57 -3.91
CA GLU A 48 -15.51 1.03 -3.60
C GLU A 48 -16.41 1.03 -4.84
N ASP A 49 -15.84 1.09 -6.05
CA ASP A 49 -16.59 0.97 -7.30
C ASP A 49 -17.07 -0.48 -7.54
N PRO A 50 -18.41 -0.75 -7.53
CA PRO A 50 -18.95 -2.09 -7.77
C PRO A 50 -18.59 -2.64 -9.16
N LYS A 51 -18.40 -1.79 -10.17
CA LYS A 51 -18.01 -2.23 -11.52
C LYS A 51 -16.59 -2.78 -11.52
N VAL A 52 -15.68 -2.15 -10.77
CA VAL A 52 -14.31 -2.67 -10.61
C VAL A 52 -14.34 -4.03 -9.91
N ARG A 53 -15.13 -4.18 -8.84
CA ARG A 53 -15.25 -5.48 -8.14
C ARG A 53 -15.83 -6.57 -9.04
N ALA A 54 -16.87 -6.25 -9.81
CA ALA A 54 -17.45 -7.18 -10.78
C ALA A 54 -16.44 -7.60 -11.85
N GLU A 55 -15.65 -6.66 -12.35
CA GLU A 55 -14.63 -6.93 -13.37
C GLU A 55 -13.46 -7.77 -12.83
N ILE A 56 -13.03 -7.54 -11.59
CA ILE A 56 -12.06 -8.40 -10.90
C ILE A 56 -12.58 -9.84 -10.85
N ARG A 57 -13.86 -10.04 -10.53
CA ARG A 57 -14.46 -11.38 -10.55
C ARG A 57 -14.52 -11.98 -11.94
N ARG A 58 -14.89 -11.18 -12.94
CA ARG A 58 -14.99 -11.60 -14.34
C ARG A 58 -13.65 -12.17 -14.82
N ILE A 59 -12.52 -11.53 -14.51
CA ILE A 59 -11.20 -11.97 -14.98
C ILE A 59 -10.47 -12.90 -14.01
N GLY A 60 -11.09 -13.18 -12.86
CA GLY A 60 -10.52 -13.93 -11.75
C GLY A 60 -9.66 -13.07 -10.82
N PHE A 61 -9.77 -13.34 -9.52
CA PHE A 61 -9.19 -12.54 -8.44
C PHE A 61 -7.70 -12.19 -8.64
N LEU A 62 -6.84 -13.18 -8.91
CA LEU A 62 -5.40 -12.94 -9.02
C LEU A 62 -5.04 -12.03 -10.19
N ASN A 63 -5.73 -12.17 -11.33
CA ASN A 63 -5.54 -11.28 -12.47
C ASN A 63 -6.05 -9.88 -12.13
N GLY A 64 -7.24 -9.78 -11.53
CA GLY A 64 -7.79 -8.53 -11.01
C GLY A 64 -6.81 -7.79 -10.12
N CYS A 65 -6.28 -8.43 -9.07
CA CYS A 65 -5.32 -7.80 -8.16
C CYS A 65 -4.02 -7.36 -8.84
N LYS A 66 -3.51 -8.14 -9.81
CA LYS A 66 -2.33 -7.77 -10.61
C LYS A 66 -2.60 -6.52 -11.45
N LEU A 67 -3.74 -6.45 -12.14
CA LEU A 67 -4.09 -5.31 -12.97
C LEU A 67 -4.42 -4.08 -12.13
N VAL A 68 -5.03 -4.22 -10.96
CA VAL A 68 -5.19 -3.12 -10.01
C VAL A 68 -3.83 -2.58 -9.57
N LYS A 69 -2.87 -3.45 -9.24
CA LYS A 69 -1.50 -3.04 -8.90
C LYS A 69 -0.83 -2.32 -10.07
N GLN A 70 -1.02 -2.80 -11.30
CA GLN A 70 -0.47 -2.15 -12.49
C GLN A 70 -1.12 -0.80 -12.76
N ALA A 71 -2.46 -0.71 -12.73
CA ALA A 71 -3.18 0.55 -12.94
C ALA A 71 -2.77 1.61 -11.91
N ARG A 72 -2.62 1.22 -10.64
CA ARG A 72 -2.07 2.09 -9.59
C ARG A 72 -0.69 2.60 -9.94
N ARG A 73 0.21 1.70 -10.36
CA ARG A 73 1.56 2.09 -10.75
C ARG A 73 1.52 3.09 -11.92
N ASP A 74 0.81 2.77 -12.99
CA ASP A 74 0.75 3.60 -14.20
C ASP A 74 0.24 5.01 -13.89
N VAL A 75 -0.88 5.11 -13.16
CA VAL A 75 -1.49 6.41 -12.83
C VAL A 75 -0.63 7.16 -11.81
N LEU A 76 -0.17 6.50 -10.73
CA LEU A 76 0.65 7.19 -9.73
C LEU A 76 2.01 7.63 -10.29
N ASP A 77 2.61 6.90 -11.22
CA ASP A 77 3.83 7.32 -11.92
C ASP A 77 3.57 8.56 -12.79
N ALA A 78 2.41 8.67 -13.45
CA ALA A 78 2.02 9.84 -14.24
C ALA A 78 1.81 11.11 -13.39
N HIS A 79 1.23 10.96 -12.19
CA HIS A 79 0.99 12.06 -11.25
C HIS A 79 2.14 12.25 -10.23
N PHE A 80 3.22 11.46 -10.35
CA PHE A 80 4.27 11.39 -9.35
C PHE A 80 4.92 12.76 -9.04
N PRO A 81 5.28 13.60 -10.03
CA PRO A 81 5.89 14.90 -9.75
C PRO A 81 5.00 15.82 -8.91
N GLN A 82 3.70 15.90 -9.25
CA GLN A 82 2.70 16.73 -8.57
C GLN A 82 2.46 16.21 -7.15
N LEU A 83 2.26 14.91 -7.00
CA LEU A 83 2.08 14.26 -5.71
C LEU A 83 3.30 14.45 -4.81
N LYS A 84 4.52 14.26 -5.33
CA LYS A 84 5.76 14.44 -4.57
C LYS A 84 5.89 15.88 -4.09
N ALA A 85 5.65 16.87 -4.96
CA ALA A 85 5.69 18.28 -4.59
C ALA A 85 4.65 18.62 -3.51
N GLY A 86 3.41 18.15 -3.67
CA GLY A 86 2.32 18.39 -2.72
C GLY A 86 2.56 17.72 -1.37
N TYR A 87 3.03 16.47 -1.34
CA TYR A 87 3.40 15.79 -0.10
C TYR A 87 4.60 16.46 0.58
N ALA A 88 5.61 16.93 -0.16
CA ALA A 88 6.72 17.68 0.42
C ALA A 88 6.24 18.98 1.09
N ALA A 89 5.34 19.72 0.46
CA ALA A 89 4.74 20.92 1.05
C ALA A 89 3.89 20.59 2.30
N ALA A 90 3.09 19.53 2.24
CA ALA A 90 2.26 19.08 3.36
C ALA A 90 3.11 18.61 4.55
N ILE A 91 4.22 17.91 4.31
CA ILE A 91 5.16 17.48 5.35
C ILE A 91 5.77 18.71 6.04
N ARG A 92 6.32 19.66 5.28
CA ARG A 92 6.92 20.89 5.85
C ARG A 92 5.93 21.67 6.73
N LYS A 93 4.64 21.59 6.41
CA LYS A 93 3.59 22.30 7.14
C LYS A 93 3.09 21.56 8.39
N THR A 94 3.15 20.23 8.42
CA THR A 94 2.45 19.42 9.42
C THR A 94 3.37 18.65 10.38
N VAL A 95 4.64 18.49 9.99
CA VAL A 95 5.65 17.75 10.75
C VAL A 95 6.65 18.74 11.32
N ASP A 96 6.87 18.63 12.62
CA ASP A 96 7.86 19.45 13.33
C ASP A 96 9.29 19.13 12.86
N GLU A 97 10.09 20.17 12.67
CA GLU A 97 11.45 20.03 12.14
C GLU A 97 12.37 19.22 13.07
N ASN A 98 12.21 19.36 14.40
CA ASN A 98 12.98 18.56 15.35
C ASN A 98 12.59 17.10 15.29
N MET A 99 11.31 16.78 15.04
CA MET A 99 10.90 15.40 14.77
C MET A 99 11.62 14.88 13.53
N LEU A 100 11.60 15.64 12.42
CA LEU A 100 12.30 15.29 11.17
C LEU A 100 13.78 15.00 11.41
N LYS A 101 14.46 15.73 12.31
CA LYS A 101 15.88 15.49 12.61
C LYS A 101 16.14 14.24 13.46
N THR A 102 15.29 13.95 14.45
CA THR A 102 15.64 13.07 15.57
C THR A 102 15.12 11.63 15.48
N THR A 103 14.10 11.38 14.66
CA THR A 103 13.46 10.05 14.58
C THR A 103 14.05 9.17 13.46
N ARG A 104 14.01 7.84 13.60
CA ARG A 104 14.30 6.88 12.50
C ARG A 104 13.07 6.80 11.59
N PHE A 105 13.16 7.31 10.37
CA PHE A 105 12.00 7.43 9.47
C PHE A 105 11.98 6.31 8.44
N LEU A 106 11.06 5.35 8.61
CA LEU A 106 10.82 4.27 7.65
C LEU A 106 9.55 4.48 6.82
N SER A 107 8.55 5.14 7.39
CA SER A 107 7.38 5.73 6.73
C SER A 107 6.54 6.39 7.82
N PHE A 108 5.59 7.25 7.46
CA PHE A 108 4.59 7.74 8.43
C PHE A 108 3.62 6.65 8.93
N ASN A 109 3.72 5.42 8.40
CA ASN A 109 2.86 4.28 8.74
C ASN A 109 3.46 3.37 9.84
N ALA A 110 4.73 3.57 10.23
CA ALA A 110 5.33 2.93 11.38
C ALA A 110 5.46 3.96 12.51
N SER A 111 4.82 3.73 13.67
CA SER A 111 4.83 4.67 14.82
C SER A 111 6.27 5.00 15.23
N PRO A 112 6.67 6.29 15.36
CA PRO A 112 6.20 7.25 16.37
C PRO A 112 5.47 8.49 15.82
N LEU A 113 5.12 8.49 14.53
CA LEU A 113 4.63 9.68 13.82
C LEU A 113 3.13 9.66 13.53
N MET A 114 2.36 8.78 14.16
CA MET A 114 0.93 8.60 13.82
C MET A 114 0.09 9.88 13.92
N SER A 115 0.33 10.74 14.92
CA SER A 115 -0.39 12.02 15.00
C SER A 115 -0.04 12.94 13.81
N ALA A 116 1.22 12.91 13.38
CA ALA A 116 1.67 13.62 12.19
C ALA A 116 1.13 12.98 10.91
N SER A 117 0.94 11.66 10.85
CA SER A 117 0.37 10.97 9.69
C SER A 117 -1.09 11.36 9.44
N PHE A 118 -1.90 11.49 10.50
CA PHE A 118 -3.27 12.00 10.37
C PHE A 118 -3.33 13.46 9.91
N ARG A 119 -2.47 14.33 10.45
CA ARG A 119 -2.40 15.74 10.02
C ARG A 119 -1.91 15.85 8.58
N LEU A 120 -0.86 15.10 8.24
CA LEU A 120 -0.32 15.03 6.89
C LEU A 120 -1.39 14.57 5.90
N ARG A 121 -2.11 13.49 6.22
CA ARG A 121 -3.20 12.99 5.38
C ARG A 121 -4.27 14.05 5.17
N ARG A 122 -4.73 14.71 6.22
CA ARG A 122 -5.73 15.79 6.12
C ARG A 122 -5.23 16.98 5.29
N GLU A 123 -3.96 17.37 5.47
CA GLU A 123 -3.37 18.45 4.69
C GLU A 123 -3.22 18.06 3.22
N ALA A 124 -2.78 16.84 2.94
CA ALA A 124 -2.68 16.28 1.60
C ALA A 124 -4.06 16.24 0.92
N ASP A 125 -5.08 15.69 1.59
CA ASP A 125 -6.46 15.60 1.08
C ASP A 125 -7.02 16.98 0.72
N ARG A 126 -6.67 18.02 1.50
CA ARG A 126 -7.09 19.40 1.22
C ARG A 126 -6.28 20.06 0.10
N SER A 127 -4.95 19.98 0.18
CA SER A 127 -4.03 20.72 -0.71
C SER A 127 -3.91 20.11 -2.11
N MET A 128 -4.13 18.80 -2.23
CA MET A 128 -4.07 18.05 -3.49
C MET A 128 -5.45 17.52 -3.91
N ALA A 129 -6.53 18.16 -3.45
CA ALA A 129 -7.90 17.69 -3.70
C ALA A 129 -8.21 17.50 -5.19
N SER A 130 -7.76 18.43 -6.04
CA SER A 130 -7.92 18.35 -7.51
C SER A 130 -7.13 17.17 -8.10
N GLU A 131 -5.89 16.97 -7.65
CA GLU A 131 -5.04 15.88 -8.10
C GLU A 131 -5.67 14.53 -7.76
N PHE A 132 -6.11 14.36 -6.50
CA PHE A 132 -6.80 13.15 -6.09
C PHE A 132 -8.13 12.94 -6.82
N ALA A 133 -8.85 14.01 -7.18
CA ALA A 133 -10.06 13.88 -7.99
C ALA A 133 -9.74 13.34 -9.40
N MET A 134 -8.67 13.81 -10.04
CA MET A 134 -8.21 13.27 -11.34
C MET A 134 -7.82 11.79 -11.22
N ILE A 135 -6.96 11.45 -10.25
CA ILE A 135 -6.51 10.07 -10.03
C ILE A 135 -7.70 9.12 -9.78
N ARG A 136 -8.74 9.56 -9.05
CA ARG A 136 -9.96 8.75 -8.80
C ARG A 136 -10.73 8.41 -10.08
N VAL A 137 -10.63 9.24 -11.12
CA VAL A 137 -11.26 8.99 -12.43
C VAL A 137 -10.36 8.14 -13.33
N GLU A 138 -9.06 8.43 -13.32
CA GLU A 138 -8.08 7.75 -14.19
C GLU A 138 -7.82 6.31 -13.75
N LEU A 139 -7.81 6.03 -12.45
CA LEU A 139 -7.53 4.69 -11.92
C LEU A 139 -8.52 3.61 -12.40
N PRO A 140 -9.85 3.77 -12.25
CA PRO A 140 -10.81 2.82 -12.80
C PRO A 140 -10.67 2.70 -14.33
N THR A 141 -10.53 3.83 -15.02
CA THR A 141 -10.36 3.87 -16.49
C THR A 141 -9.19 3.01 -16.92
N ARG A 142 -8.01 3.22 -16.31
CA ARG A 142 -6.81 2.46 -16.61
C ARG A 142 -6.96 0.98 -16.28
N PHE A 143 -7.62 0.64 -15.18
CA PHE A 143 -7.91 -0.74 -14.84
C PHE A 143 -8.78 -1.43 -15.90
N PHE A 144 -9.85 -0.78 -16.38
CA PHE A 144 -10.72 -1.33 -17.42
C PHE A 144 -10.03 -1.47 -18.79
N GLU A 145 -9.15 -0.53 -19.15
CA GLU A 145 -8.31 -0.67 -20.36
C GLU A 145 -7.44 -1.93 -20.29
N LEU A 146 -6.80 -2.17 -19.14
CA LEU A 146 -5.96 -3.33 -18.93
C LEU A 146 -6.77 -4.63 -18.89
N SER A 147 -7.95 -4.62 -18.25
CA SER A 147 -8.78 -5.81 -18.06
C SER A 147 -9.54 -6.22 -19.32
N GLY A 148 -9.85 -5.28 -20.22
CA GLY A 148 -10.58 -5.54 -21.46
C GLY A 148 -9.90 -6.55 -22.38
N ALA A 149 -8.58 -6.75 -22.25
CA ALA A 149 -7.82 -7.74 -22.98
C ALA A 149 -7.94 -9.17 -22.40
N LEU A 150 -8.47 -9.33 -21.18
CA LEU A 150 -8.57 -10.64 -20.53
C LEU A 150 -9.95 -11.28 -20.78
N PRO A 151 -9.98 -12.58 -21.13
CA PRO A 151 -11.24 -13.32 -21.23
C PRO A 151 -11.90 -13.47 -19.86
N THR A 152 -13.20 -13.77 -19.88
CA THR A 152 -13.91 -14.14 -18.65
C THR A 152 -13.35 -15.46 -18.13
N ASN A 153 -13.01 -15.48 -16.84
CA ASN A 153 -12.62 -16.66 -16.11
C ASN A 153 -13.88 -17.40 -15.65
N ASN A 154 -14.06 -18.62 -16.16
CA ASN A 154 -15.22 -19.45 -15.86
C ASN A 154 -14.99 -20.40 -14.66
N ASP A 155 -13.81 -20.38 -14.03
CA ASP A 155 -13.52 -21.18 -12.85
C ASP A 155 -14.07 -20.50 -11.58
N PRO A 156 -15.08 -21.08 -10.89
CA PRO A 156 -15.63 -20.51 -9.67
C PRO A 156 -14.60 -20.42 -8.53
N ALA A 157 -13.62 -21.33 -8.49
CA ALA A 157 -12.58 -21.33 -7.45
C ALA A 157 -11.63 -20.13 -7.56
N ALA A 158 -11.55 -19.50 -8.74
CA ALA A 158 -10.71 -18.32 -8.97
C ALA A 158 -11.13 -17.10 -8.14
N ASN A 159 -12.30 -17.13 -7.49
CA ASN A 159 -12.82 -16.05 -6.64
C ASN A 159 -13.08 -16.52 -5.18
N GLN A 160 -12.68 -17.74 -4.81
CA GLN A 160 -12.78 -18.27 -3.44
C GLN A 160 -11.44 -18.09 -2.73
N ILE A 161 -11.28 -16.98 -1.99
CA ILE A 161 -9.99 -16.58 -1.43
C ILE A 161 -10.05 -16.62 0.09
N LYS A 162 -9.23 -17.48 0.70
CA LYS A 162 -9.10 -17.55 2.15
C LYS A 162 -8.08 -16.53 2.66
N PRO A 163 -8.35 -15.84 3.79
CA PRO A 163 -7.33 -15.09 4.50
C PRO A 163 -6.22 -16.03 4.96
N LYS A 164 -5.00 -15.51 5.07
CA LYS A 164 -3.92 -16.25 5.74
C LYS A 164 -4.23 -16.38 7.23
N THR A 165 -3.76 -17.46 7.86
CA THR A 165 -4.14 -17.84 9.23
C THR A 165 -3.92 -16.71 10.26
N ASP A 166 -2.80 -16.00 10.18
CA ASP A 166 -2.49 -14.90 11.09
C ASP A 166 -3.39 -13.67 10.87
N VAL A 167 -3.79 -13.39 9.63
CA VAL A 167 -4.77 -12.33 9.31
C VAL A 167 -6.16 -12.72 9.75
N ALA A 168 -6.56 -13.96 9.49
CA ALA A 168 -7.85 -14.50 9.93
C ALA A 168 -8.00 -14.41 11.45
N GLY A 169 -6.98 -14.82 12.20
CA GLY A 169 -6.95 -14.74 13.66
C GLY A 169 -6.96 -13.30 14.18
N ALA A 170 -6.16 -12.41 13.59
CA ALA A 170 -6.08 -11.01 14.03
C ALA A 170 -7.36 -10.20 13.76
N LEU A 171 -8.09 -10.52 12.69
CA LEU A 171 -9.28 -9.79 12.25
C LEU A 171 -10.60 -10.52 12.54
N GLY A 172 -10.54 -11.73 13.10
CA GLY A 172 -11.73 -12.54 13.41
C GLY A 172 -12.51 -13.02 12.19
N ILE A 173 -11.84 -13.24 11.06
CA ILE A 173 -12.49 -13.66 9.80
C ILE A 173 -12.67 -15.17 9.80
N THR A 174 -13.92 -15.64 9.74
CA THR A 174 -14.28 -17.06 9.65
C THR A 174 -14.76 -17.40 8.23
N GLY A 175 -13.86 -17.94 7.39
CA GLY A 175 -14.18 -18.36 6.02
C GLY A 175 -13.42 -17.59 4.94
N ASP A 176 -13.97 -17.57 3.73
CA ASP A 176 -13.41 -16.85 2.59
C ASP A 176 -13.62 -15.34 2.73
N TYR A 177 -12.78 -14.54 2.07
CA TYR A 177 -12.99 -13.10 1.94
C TYR A 177 -14.30 -12.80 1.19
N ASP A 178 -15.13 -11.94 1.77
CA ASP A 178 -16.20 -11.23 1.06
C ASP A 178 -15.60 -10.25 0.03
N LEU A 179 -15.57 -10.66 -1.24
CA LEU A 179 -15.06 -9.83 -2.33
C LEU A 179 -16.02 -8.69 -2.76
N ASP A 180 -17.25 -8.61 -2.22
CA ASP A 180 -18.13 -7.44 -2.39
C ASP A 180 -17.79 -6.32 -1.41
N ASN A 181 -17.11 -6.65 -0.32
CA ASN A 181 -16.61 -5.67 0.62
C ASN A 181 -15.27 -5.09 0.13
N ALA A 182 -15.25 -3.79 -0.12
CA ALA A 182 -14.07 -3.07 -0.63
C ALA A 182 -12.84 -3.22 0.29
N GLY A 183 -13.06 -3.24 1.61
CA GLY A 183 -12.00 -3.45 2.61
C GLY A 183 -11.39 -4.84 2.52
N TYR A 184 -12.23 -5.87 2.44
CA TYR A 184 -11.77 -7.25 2.35
C TYR A 184 -11.10 -7.53 1.01
N LEU A 185 -11.66 -7.06 -0.10
CA LEU A 185 -11.03 -7.20 -1.42
C LEU A 185 -9.65 -6.51 -1.46
N GLY A 186 -9.54 -5.30 -0.91
CA GLY A 186 -8.27 -4.59 -0.85
C GLY A 186 -7.23 -5.30 0.01
N LEU A 187 -7.64 -5.84 1.16
CA LEU A 187 -6.78 -6.64 2.03
C LEU A 187 -6.34 -7.93 1.32
N ALA A 188 -7.26 -8.66 0.71
CA ALA A 188 -6.97 -9.88 -0.03
C ALA A 188 -5.97 -9.62 -1.17
N CYS A 189 -6.17 -8.56 -1.96
CA CYS A 189 -5.22 -8.19 -3.00
C CYS A 189 -3.85 -7.83 -2.44
N ALA A 190 -3.77 -7.14 -1.29
CA ALA A 190 -2.50 -6.86 -0.63
C ALA A 190 -1.81 -8.17 -0.19
N GLU A 191 -2.52 -9.07 0.46
CA GLU A 191 -2.01 -10.38 0.89
C GLU A 191 -1.46 -11.22 -0.26
N ALA A 192 -2.15 -11.20 -1.41
CA ALA A 192 -1.77 -11.95 -2.60
C ALA A 192 -0.52 -11.38 -3.30
N MET A 193 -0.31 -10.05 -3.22
CA MET A 193 0.76 -9.35 -3.94
C MET A 193 2.03 -9.13 -3.13
N ILE A 194 2.01 -9.36 -1.81
CA ILE A 194 3.20 -9.32 -0.96
C ILE A 194 4.06 -10.55 -1.22
N ASP A 195 5.35 -10.33 -1.47
CA ASP A 195 6.33 -11.42 -1.61
C ASP A 195 6.38 -12.23 -0.30
N PRO A 196 6.14 -13.55 -0.34
CA PRO A 196 6.18 -14.41 0.83
C PRO A 196 7.47 -14.31 1.66
N LYS A 197 8.61 -13.98 1.03
CA LYS A 197 9.93 -13.88 1.69
C LYS A 197 10.06 -12.66 2.60
N VAL A 198 9.26 -11.62 2.37
CA VAL A 198 9.33 -10.35 3.11
C VAL A 198 8.02 -10.02 3.82
N ARG A 199 7.04 -10.94 3.78
CA ARG A 199 5.76 -10.74 4.45
C ARG A 199 5.96 -10.73 5.98
N PRO A 200 5.59 -9.64 6.66
CA PRO A 200 5.59 -9.64 8.12
C PRO A 200 4.52 -10.59 8.65
N GLN A 201 4.81 -11.32 9.72
CA GLN A 201 3.79 -12.05 10.47
C GLN A 201 3.04 -11.08 11.38
N ILE A 202 1.71 -11.17 11.39
CA ILE A 202 0.90 -10.36 12.30
C ILE A 202 0.87 -11.07 13.67
N SER A 203 1.62 -10.52 14.63
CA SER A 203 1.57 -10.98 16.02
C SER A 203 0.22 -10.60 16.63
N GLY A 204 -0.58 -11.58 17.05
CA GLY A 204 -1.89 -11.37 17.68
C GLY A 204 -3.00 -12.30 17.19
N GLY A 205 -2.80 -13.01 16.08
CA GLY A 205 -3.64 -14.16 15.74
C GLY A 205 -3.26 -15.34 16.62
N SER A 206 -3.96 -15.54 17.72
CA SER A 206 -3.82 -16.73 18.56
C SER A 206 -4.00 -17.99 17.72
N GLN A 207 -3.08 -18.95 17.92
CA GLN A 207 -3.21 -20.34 17.46
C GLN A 207 -4.48 -20.99 17.99
#